data_AF-A0A4Q1SUG8-F1
#
_entry.id   AF-A0A4Q1SUG8-F1
#
_cell.length_a   1.000
_cell.length_b   1.000
_cell.length_c   1.000
_cell.angle_alpha   90.00
_cell.angle_beta   90.00
_cell.angle_gamma   90.00
#
_symmetry.space_group_name_H-M   'P 1'
#
loop_
_entity.id
_entity.type
_entity.pdbx_description
1 polymer ?
#
loop_
_entity_poly.entity_id
_entity_poly.type
_entity_poly.pdbx_seq_one_letter_code
_entity_poly.pdbx_strand_id
1 'polypeptide(L)' 'MLSNILLQILIEKKREYLHELAKKKGLSNPEVLQVSQELDGLIYNYQRILAVMAREIS' A
#
# COMPACT_ATOMS: atom_id res chain seq x y z
N MET A 1 -10.91 1.79 -13.85
CA MET A 1 -9.68 2.51 -14.25
C MET A 1 -9.34 3.66 -13.29
N LEU A 2 -10.23 4.64 -13.03
CA LEU A 2 -10.02 5.72 -12.03
C LEU A 2 -9.76 5.20 -10.60
N SER A 3 -10.40 4.09 -10.23
CA SER A 3 -10.22 3.41 -8.93
C SER A 3 -8.76 3.01 -8.63
N ASN A 4 -8.00 2.63 -9.65
CA ASN A 4 -6.64 2.11 -9.48
C ASN A 4 -5.64 3.23 -9.23
N ILE A 5 -5.85 4.37 -9.88
CA ILE A 5 -5.05 5.59 -9.67
C ILE A 5 -5.22 6.07 -8.22
N LEU A 6 -6.46 6.09 -7.72
CA LEU A 6 -6.73 6.47 -6.32
C LEU A 6 -6.06 5.52 -5.33
N LEU A 7 -6.11 4.21 -5.60
CA LEU A 7 -5.45 3.21 -4.76
C LEU A 7 -3.92 3.37 -4.77
N GLN A 8 -3.33 3.64 -5.93
CA GLN A 8 -1.89 3.92 -6.04
C GLN A 8 -1.48 5.18 -5.25
N ILE A 9 -2.26 6.26 -5.34
CA ILE A 9 -2.02 7.48 -4.55
C ILE A 9 -2.09 7.17 -3.04
N LEU A 10 -3.04 6.34 -2.61
CA LEU A 10 -3.18 5.95 -1.22
C LEU A 10 -1.97 5.13 -0.74
N ILE A 11 -1.48 4.20 -1.57
CA ILE A 11 -0.27 3.42 -1.29
C ILE A 11 0.92 4.34 -1.08
N GLU A 12 1.15 5.32 -1.96
CA GLU A 12 2.30 6.21 -1.84
C GLU A 12 2.22 7.12 -0.61
N LYS A 13 1.06 7.70 -0.32
CA LYS A 13 0.87 8.47 0.92
C LYS A 13 1.13 7.63 2.18
N LYS A 14 0.71 6.37 2.16
CA LYS A 14 0.86 5.47 3.30
C LYS A 14 2.30 4.95 3.44
N ARG A 15 3.03 4.81 2.34
CA ARG A 15 4.47 4.54 2.30
C ARG A 15 5.26 5.70 2.92
N GLU A 16 4.97 6.93 2.52
CA GLU A 16 5.59 8.13 3.11
C GLU A 16 5.34 8.21 4.62
N TYR A 17 4.09 8.00 5.03
CA TYR A 17 3.73 7.98 6.45
C TYR A 17 4.48 6.89 7.23
N LEU A 18 4.55 5.66 6.69
CA LEU A 18 5.32 4.57 7.31
C LEU A 18 6.79 4.92 7.48
N HIS A 19 7.41 5.52 6.46
CA HIS A 19 8.81 5.95 6.51
C HIS A 19 9.03 6.99 7.61
N GLU A 20 8.17 8.01 7.69
CA GLU A 20 8.27 9.04 8.74
C GLU A 20 8.00 8.48 10.14
N LEU A 21 7.07 7.53 10.26
CA LEU A 21 6.77 6.87 11.52
C LEU A 21 7.93 5.98 11.98
N ALA A 22 8.53 5.22 11.06
CA ALA A 22 9.69 4.36 11.31
C ALA A 22 10.91 5.16 11.73
N LYS A 23 11.17 6.31 11.10
CA LYS A 23 12.23 7.24 11.52
C LYS A 23 12.05 7.72 12.96
N LYS A 24 10.80 7.96 13.38
CA LYS A 24 10.47 8.51 14.71
C LYS A 24 10.43 7.44 15.81
N LYS A 25 9.91 6.26 15.50
CA LYS A 25 9.55 5.24 16.50
C LYS A 25 10.37 3.96 16.42
N GLY A 26 11.12 3.76 15.34
CA GLY A 26 11.85 2.53 15.06
C GLY A 26 10.98 1.44 14.43
N LEU A 27 11.62 0.52 13.70
CA LEU A 27 10.94 -0.50 12.89
C LEU A 27 10.17 -1.54 13.71
N SER A 28 10.60 -1.80 14.95
CA SER A 28 9.94 -2.75 15.85
C SER A 28 8.78 -2.14 16.65
N ASN A 29 8.50 -0.86 16.47
CA ASN A 29 7.38 -0.23 17.17
C ASN A 29 6.04 -0.84 16.69
N PRO A 30 5.13 -1.24 17.60
CA PRO A 30 3.87 -1.87 17.22
C PRO A 30 3.03 -1.05 16.22
N GLU A 31 3.07 0.28 16.32
CA GLU A 31 2.36 1.17 15.41
C GLU A 31 2.98 1.19 14.01
N VAL A 32 4.32 1.13 13.92
CA VAL A 32 5.03 1.01 12.64
C VAL A 32 4.71 -0.32 11.98
N LEU A 33 4.68 -1.42 12.75
CA LEU A 33 4.30 -2.74 12.27
C LEU A 33 2.87 -2.77 11.76
N GLN A 34 1.93 -2.19 12.50
CA GLN A 34 0.52 -2.09 12.08
C GLN A 34 0.39 -1.32 10.76
N VAL A 35 1.03 -0.15 10.65
CA VAL A 35 0.97 0.67 9.44
C VAL A 35 1.59 -0.06 8.24
N SER A 36 2.66 -0.84 8.46
CA SER A 36 3.28 -1.70 7.44
C SER A 36 2.31 -2.77 6.94
N GLN A 37 1.65 -3.51 7.83
CA GLN A 37 0.70 -4.56 7.47
C GLN A 37 -0.49 -4.00 6.67
N GLU A 38 -0.99 -2.84 7.08
CA GLU A 38 -2.05 -2.15 6.35
C GLU A 38 -1.58 -1.69 4.96
N LEU A 39 -0.33 -1.22 4.82
CA LEU A 39 0.25 -0.87 3.52
C LEU A 39 0.38 -2.11 2.61
N ASP A 40 0.83 -3.24 3.15
CA ASP A 40 0.92 -4.51 2.41
C ASP A 40 -0.45 -4.94 1.88
N GLY A 41 -1.51 -4.79 2.69
CA GLY A 41 -2.88 -5.06 2.26
C GLY A 41 -3.34 -4.20 1.07
N LEU A 42 -2.98 -2.91 1.06
CA LEU A 42 -3.28 -2.01 -0.07
C LEU A 42 -2.53 -2.42 -1.34
N ILE A 43 -1.24 -2.74 -1.21
CA ILE A 43 -0.40 -3.20 -2.32
C ILE A 43 -0.95 -4.49 -2.91
N TYR A 44 -1.31 -5.45 -2.06
CA TYR A 44 -1.92 -6.71 -2.49
C TYR A 44 -3.20 -6.49 -3.28
N ASN A 45 -4.09 -5.62 -2.81
CA ASN A 45 -5.33 -5.30 -3.52
C ASN A 45 -5.05 -4.64 -4.88
N TYR A 46 -4.08 -3.73 -4.95
CA TYR A 46 -3.68 -3.10 -6.21
C TYR A 46 -3.15 -4.13 -7.21
N GLN A 47 -2.26 -5.01 -6.77
CA GLN A 47 -1.71 -6.08 -7.59
C GLN A 47 -2.80 -7.04 -8.09
N ARG A 48 -3.76 -7.39 -7.24
CA ARG A 48 -4.91 -8.22 -7.63
C ARG A 48 -5.75 -7.57 -8.73
N ILE A 49 -6.02 -6.27 -8.62
CA ILE A 49 -6.80 -5.57 -9.64
C ILE A 49 -6.05 -5.55 -10.97
N LEU A 50 -4.74 -5.27 -10.95
CA LEU A 50 -3.92 -5.32 -12.16
C LEU A 50 -3.92 -6.72 -12.79
N ALA A 51 -3.83 -7.77 -11.98
CA ALA A 51 -3.86 -9.14 -12.47
C ALA A 51 -5.21 -9.53 -13.10
N VAL A 52 -6.33 -9.05 -12.56
CA VAL A 52 -7.66 -9.25 -13.16
C VAL A 52 -7.76 -8.51 -14.49
N MET A 53 -7.39 -7.23 -14.53
CA MET A 53 -7.43 -6.43 -15.76
C MET A 53 -6.56 -7.03 -16.88
N ALA A 54 -5.39 -7.56 -16.54
CA ALA A 54 -4.51 -8.20 -17.52
C ALA A 54 -5.14 -9.44 -18.18
N ARG A 55 -6.01 -10.17 -17.46
CA ARG A 55 -6.73 -11.35 -17.97
C ARG A 55 -7.95 -10.99 -18.83
N GLU A 56 -8.55 -9.83 -18.62
CA GLU A 56 -9.69 -9.36 -19.42
C GLU A 56 -9.25 -8.80 -20.79
N ILE A 57 -7.95 -8.51 -20.96
CA ILE A 57 -7.37 -7.98 -22.20
C ILE A 57 -6.70 -9.09 -23.04
N SER A 58 -6.50 -10.28 -22.46
CA SER A 58 -5.96 -11.48 -23.16
C SER A 58 -7.05 -12.32 -23.80
#